data_AF-U2YD54-F1
#
_entry.id   AF-U2YD54-F1
#
_cell.length_a   1.000
_cell.length_b   1.000
_cell.length_c   1.000
_cell.angle_alpha   90.00
_cell.angle_beta   90.00
_cell.angle_gamma   90.00
#
_symmetry.space_group_name_H-M   'P 1'
#
loop_
_entity.id
_entity.type
_entity.pdbx_description
1 polymer ?
#
loop_
_entity_poly.entity_id
_entity_poly.type
_entity_poly.pdbx_seq_one_letter_code
_entity_poly.pdbx_strand_id
1 'polypeptide(L)'
;MSRTYMNIRLAYETKFWLECLQEEVQKVLDLSIKEGDMEEFEYLIMEKLEQKHALLGAVSITTFFKVSSSSVIEKAFQETKNYTQSEWMELASQMKLTPVKQEMEIGTLTPRLYLKDDIISELEKYQTLFKSEDMVRQVRMSYVIKLLVFAYYKKIFL
;
A
#
# COMPACT_ATOMS: atom_id res chain seq x y z
N MET A 1 -1.86 -3.37 17.54
CA MET A 1 -2.74 -2.95 16.43
C MET A 1 -3.10 -4.20 15.64
N SER A 2 -4.37 -4.55 15.57
CA SER A 2 -4.87 -5.70 14.82
C SER A 2 -4.86 -5.41 13.31
N ARG A 3 -4.78 -6.48 12.53
CA ARG A 3 -4.73 -6.44 11.06
C ARG A 3 -5.69 -7.49 10.52
N THR A 4 -6.36 -7.17 9.42
CA THR A 4 -7.38 -8.04 8.82
C THR A 4 -7.11 -8.22 7.33
N TYR A 5 -7.46 -9.41 6.83
CA TYR A 5 -7.40 -9.71 5.41
C TYR A 5 -8.65 -9.20 4.68
N MET A 6 -8.45 -8.45 3.59
CA MET A 6 -9.49 -8.04 2.67
C MET A 6 -9.25 -8.63 1.28
N ASN A 7 -10.26 -9.29 0.74
CA ASN A 7 -10.26 -9.77 -0.64
C ASN A 7 -11.06 -8.80 -1.51
N ILE A 8 -10.38 -7.99 -2.30
CA ILE A 8 -11.00 -6.95 -3.11
C ILE A 8 -10.55 -7.11 -4.55
N ARG A 9 -11.52 -7.18 -5.47
CA ARG A 9 -11.23 -7.13 -6.91
C ARG A 9 -10.95 -5.70 -7.32
N LEU A 10 -9.73 -5.45 -7.75
CA LEU A 10 -9.24 -4.19 -8.27
C LEU A 10 -9.48 -4.09 -9.78
N ALA A 11 -9.59 -2.85 -10.26
CA ALA A 11 -9.56 -2.58 -11.69
C ALA A 11 -8.12 -2.72 -12.21
N TYR A 12 -7.96 -2.92 -13.52
CA TYR A 12 -6.64 -3.05 -14.16
C TYR A 12 -5.77 -1.83 -13.85
N GLU A 13 -6.31 -0.61 -13.95
CA GLU A 13 -5.54 0.61 -13.76
C GLU A 13 -5.03 0.72 -12.32
N THR A 14 -5.84 0.33 -11.34
CA THR A 14 -5.44 0.31 -9.94
C THR A 14 -4.29 -0.67 -9.72
N LYS A 15 -4.37 -1.86 -10.33
CA LYS A 15 -3.30 -2.85 -10.20
C LYS A 15 -2.03 -2.38 -10.89
N PHE A 16 -2.14 -1.78 -12.08
CA PHE A 16 -1.02 -1.19 -12.78
C PHE A 16 -0.30 -0.14 -11.92
N TRP A 17 -1.02 0.84 -11.37
CA TRP A 17 -0.42 1.88 -10.52
C TRP A 17 0.21 1.29 -9.26
N LEU A 18 -0.40 0.27 -8.66
CA LEU A 18 0.18 -0.45 -7.52
C LEU A 18 1.49 -1.13 -7.87
N GLU A 19 1.58 -1.84 -9.01
CA GLU A 19 2.83 -2.50 -9.42
C GLU A 19 3.93 -1.47 -9.65
N CYS A 20 3.65 -0.37 -10.38
CA CYS A 20 4.63 0.70 -10.58
C CYS A 20 5.13 1.30 -9.24
N LEU A 21 4.21 1.54 -8.30
CA LEU A 21 4.57 2.01 -6.96
C LEU A 21 5.41 0.98 -6.19
N GLN A 22 5.06 -0.31 -6.26
CA GLN A 22 5.78 -1.38 -5.60
C GLN A 22 7.20 -1.50 -6.16
N GLU A 23 7.35 -1.47 -7.49
CA GLU A 23 8.65 -1.51 -8.17
C GLU A 23 9.53 -0.32 -7.79
N GLU A 24 8.98 0.90 -7.81
CA GLU A 24 9.77 2.09 -7.46
C GLU A 24 10.19 2.09 -6.00
N VAL A 25 9.30 1.71 -5.07
CA VAL A 25 9.65 1.59 -3.65
C VAL A 25 10.65 0.46 -3.42
N GLN A 26 10.53 -0.67 -4.12
CA GLN A 26 11.50 -1.77 -4.01
C GLN A 26 12.87 -1.34 -4.53
N LYS A 27 12.92 -0.64 -5.66
CA LYS A 27 14.16 -0.07 -6.21
C LYS A 27 14.81 0.91 -5.23
N VAL A 28 14.04 1.81 -4.61
CA VAL A 28 14.58 2.72 -3.59
C VAL A 28 15.09 1.95 -2.38
N LEU A 29 14.37 0.92 -1.94
CA LEU A 29 14.76 0.05 -0.83
C LEU A 29 16.10 -0.65 -1.12
N ASP A 30 16.22 -1.28 -2.29
CA ASP A 30 17.41 -2.04 -2.71
C ASP A 30 18.64 -1.13 -2.89
N LEU A 31 18.44 0.14 -3.28
CA LEU A 31 19.51 1.13 -3.38
C LEU A 31 19.91 1.73 -2.03
N SER A 32 18.98 1.81 -1.09
CA SER A 32 19.18 2.49 0.19
C SER A 32 19.74 1.57 1.27
N ILE A 33 19.35 0.29 1.26
CA ILE A 33 19.78 -0.71 2.24
C ILE A 33 21.00 -1.43 1.70
N LYS A 34 22.12 -1.29 2.40
CA LYS A 34 23.36 -1.98 2.10
C LYS A 34 23.43 -3.30 2.85
N GLU A 35 24.33 -4.18 2.42
CA GLU A 35 24.56 -5.48 3.06
C GLU A 35 24.85 -5.35 4.56
N GLY A 36 25.66 -4.37 4.97
CA GLY A 36 25.95 -4.11 6.39
C GLY A 36 24.73 -3.70 7.22
N ASP A 37 23.73 -3.04 6.63
CA ASP A 37 22.49 -2.71 7.34
C ASP A 37 21.67 -3.99 7.64
N MET A 38 21.68 -4.95 6.70
CA MET A 38 21.00 -6.23 6.87
C MET A 38 21.65 -7.08 7.97
N GLU A 39 22.99 -7.13 7.99
CA GLU A 39 23.75 -7.80 9.05
C GLU A 39 23.45 -7.18 10.43
N GLU A 40 23.35 -5.85 10.51
CA GLU A 40 22.98 -5.16 11.76
C GLU A 40 21.56 -5.54 12.22
N PHE A 41 20.57 -5.59 11.31
CA PHE A 41 19.22 -6.03 11.67
C PHE A 41 19.21 -7.47 12.18
N GLU A 42 19.92 -8.38 11.51
CA GLU A 42 20.00 -9.78 11.93
C GLU A 42 20.67 -9.94 13.29
N TYR A 43 21.75 -9.19 13.53
CA TYR A 43 22.42 -9.13 14.83
C TYR A 43 21.48 -8.64 15.94
N LEU A 44 20.76 -7.53 15.72
CA LEU A 44 19.82 -6.98 16.71
C LEU A 44 18.68 -7.95 17.03
N ILE A 45 18.18 -8.70 16.04
CA ILE A 45 17.17 -9.73 16.28
C ILE A 45 17.76 -10.86 17.13
N MET A 46 18.96 -11.35 16.79
CA MET A 46 19.65 -12.40 17.55
C MET A 46 19.90 -11.98 19.00
N GLU A 47 20.42 -10.77 19.23
CA GLU A 47 20.66 -10.22 20.56
C GLU A 47 19.35 -10.17 21.37
N LYS A 48 18.25 -9.75 20.74
CA LYS A 48 16.95 -9.69 21.41
C LYS A 48 16.41 -11.08 21.79
N LEU A 49 16.70 -12.09 20.99
CA LEU A 49 16.34 -13.48 21.28
C LEU A 49 17.16 -14.02 22.47
N GLU A 50 18.47 -13.80 22.47
CA GLU A 50 19.37 -14.25 23.54
C GLU A 50 19.03 -13.59 24.89
N GLN A 51 18.66 -12.30 24.88
CA GLN A 51 18.15 -11.59 26.05
C GLN A 51 16.89 -12.24 26.66
N LYS A 52 16.06 -12.91 25.85
CA LYS A 52 14.89 -13.64 26.36
C LYS A 52 15.27 -14.99 26.94
N HIS A 53 16.22 -15.69 26.32
CA HIS A 53 16.70 -16.98 26.79
C HIS A 53 18.03 -17.33 26.11
N ALA A 54 19.05 -17.72 26.89
CA ALA A 54 20.42 -17.94 26.39
C ALA A 54 20.51 -18.92 25.21
N LEU A 55 19.70 -19.99 25.21
CA LEU A 55 19.67 -20.95 24.08
C LEU A 55 19.20 -20.36 22.75
N LEU A 56 18.49 -19.23 22.75
CA LEU A 56 17.95 -18.63 21.53
C LEU A 56 19.00 -17.83 20.74
N GLY A 57 20.21 -17.66 21.28
CA GLY A 57 21.36 -17.14 20.51
C GLY A 57 21.85 -18.12 19.43
N ALA A 58 21.45 -19.39 19.48
CA ALA A 58 21.82 -20.42 18.51
C ALA A 58 20.88 -20.47 17.27
N VAL A 59 20.18 -19.38 16.95
CA VAL A 59 19.23 -19.30 15.83
C VAL A 59 19.91 -18.61 14.64
N SER A 60 19.86 -19.24 13.47
CA SER A 60 20.24 -18.61 12.21
C SER A 60 19.08 -17.77 11.67
N ILE A 61 19.37 -16.52 11.31
CA ILE A 61 18.39 -15.56 10.82
C ILE A 61 18.76 -15.22 9.37
N THR A 62 17.75 -15.12 8.52
CA THR A 62 17.89 -14.61 7.15
C THR A 62 16.76 -13.65 6.90
N THR A 63 17.09 -12.40 6.62
CA THR A 63 16.12 -11.32 6.45
C THR A 63 16.11 -10.84 5.00
N PHE A 64 14.93 -10.56 4.47
CA PHE A 64 14.77 -9.83 3.21
C PHE A 64 13.57 -8.91 3.32
N PHE A 65 13.67 -7.73 2.73
CA PHE A 65 12.57 -6.76 2.69
C PHE A 65 11.87 -6.82 1.35
N LYS A 66 10.53 -6.86 1.40
CA LYS A 66 9.70 -6.92 0.22
C LYS A 66 8.55 -5.94 0.32
N VAL A 67 8.36 -5.15 -0.72
CA VAL A 67 7.24 -4.22 -0.80
C VAL A 67 5.96 -4.95 -1.21
N SER A 68 4.90 -4.79 -0.42
CA SER A 68 3.59 -5.37 -0.68
C SER A 68 2.57 -4.32 -1.13
N SER A 69 1.53 -4.75 -1.85
CA SER A 69 0.41 -3.85 -2.19
C SER A 69 -0.26 -3.29 -0.94
N SER A 70 -0.33 -4.08 0.15
CA SER A 70 -0.89 -3.64 1.44
C SER A 70 -0.08 -2.47 2.03
N SER A 71 1.24 -2.59 2.10
CA SER A 71 2.11 -1.52 2.63
C SER A 71 2.06 -0.25 1.77
N VAL A 72 1.95 -0.39 0.44
CA VAL A 72 1.78 0.75 -0.46
C VAL A 72 0.44 1.45 -0.23
N ILE A 73 -0.66 0.71 -0.07
CA ILE A 73 -1.98 1.28 0.25
C ILE A 73 -1.96 2.01 1.60
N GLU A 74 -1.35 1.42 2.63
CA GLU A 74 -1.22 2.07 3.94
C GLU A 74 -0.40 3.37 3.84
N LYS A 75 0.69 3.37 3.09
CA LYS A 75 1.51 4.57 2.86
C LYS A 75 0.74 5.61 2.05
N ALA A 76 0.06 5.21 0.98
CA ALA A 76 -0.79 6.10 0.17
C ALA A 76 -1.82 6.80 1.07
N PHE A 77 -2.50 6.05 1.95
CA PHE A 77 -3.40 6.62 2.94
C PHE A 77 -2.72 7.66 3.84
N GLN A 78 -1.55 7.37 4.40
CA GLN A 78 -0.86 8.34 5.26
C GLN A 78 -0.48 9.63 4.52
N GLU A 79 -0.16 9.54 3.23
CA GLU A 79 0.21 10.68 2.39
C GLU A 79 -0.99 11.54 1.97
N THR A 80 -2.19 10.96 1.93
CA THR A 80 -3.39 11.62 1.41
C THR A 80 -4.47 11.85 2.47
N LYS A 81 -4.29 11.38 3.71
CA LYS A 81 -5.32 11.43 4.77
C LYS A 81 -5.87 12.83 5.08
N ASN A 82 -5.09 13.87 4.79
CA ASN A 82 -5.45 15.27 5.03
C ASN A 82 -6.08 15.96 3.81
N TYR A 83 -6.28 15.25 2.70
CA TYR A 83 -6.90 15.82 1.51
C TYR A 83 -8.35 16.20 1.79
N THR A 84 -8.69 17.39 1.35
CA THR A 84 -10.04 17.96 1.35
C THR A 84 -10.92 17.28 0.31
N GLN A 85 -12.25 17.44 0.46
CA GLN A 85 -13.21 16.90 -0.49
C GLN A 85 -12.99 17.46 -1.91
N SER A 86 -12.64 18.75 -2.04
CA SER A 86 -12.33 19.36 -3.34
C SER A 86 -11.11 18.73 -4.01
N GLU A 87 -10.05 18.45 -3.26
CA GLU A 87 -8.86 17.77 -3.79
C GLU A 87 -9.19 16.36 -4.28
N TRP A 88 -10.04 15.62 -3.54
CA TRP A 88 -10.51 14.31 -3.97
C TRP A 88 -11.37 14.37 -5.25
N MET A 89 -12.23 15.38 -5.40
CA MET A 89 -13.04 15.57 -6.60
C MET A 89 -12.18 15.91 -7.83
N GLU A 90 -11.15 16.74 -7.63
CA GLU A 90 -10.19 17.06 -8.69
C GLU A 90 -9.39 15.81 -9.10
N LEU A 91 -8.89 15.04 -8.13
CA LEU A 91 -8.19 13.78 -8.37
C LEU A 91 -9.08 12.78 -9.11
N ALA A 92 -10.36 12.66 -8.75
CA ALA A 92 -11.29 11.77 -9.43
C ALA A 92 -11.51 12.16 -10.90
N SER A 93 -11.46 13.46 -11.20
CA SER A 93 -11.56 13.98 -12.56
C SER A 93 -10.29 13.68 -13.36
N GLN A 94 -9.13 13.94 -12.77
CA GLN A 94 -7.82 13.65 -13.39
C GLN A 94 -7.63 12.16 -13.65
N MET A 95 -8.00 11.31 -12.69
CA MET A 95 -7.90 9.86 -12.80
C MET A 95 -8.63 9.30 -14.02
N LYS A 96 -9.77 9.89 -14.41
CA LYS A 96 -10.52 9.48 -15.60
C LYS A 96 -9.80 9.85 -16.91
N LEU A 97 -8.98 10.89 -16.88
CA LEU A 97 -8.25 11.40 -18.02
C LEU A 97 -6.84 10.80 -18.14
N THR A 98 -6.35 10.11 -17.11
CA THR A 98 -5.03 9.47 -17.12
C THR A 98 -5.11 8.09 -17.79
N PRO A 99 -4.55 7.92 -19.01
CA PRO A 99 -4.51 6.63 -19.67
C PRO A 99 -3.54 5.68 -18.96
N VAL A 100 -3.83 4.39 -19.01
CA VAL A 100 -2.93 3.33 -18.53
C VAL A 100 -2.56 2.41 -19.68
N LYS A 101 -1.27 2.11 -19.83
CA LYS A 101 -0.79 1.16 -20.84
C LYS A 101 -1.24 -0.26 -20.49
N GLN A 102 -1.91 -0.94 -21.41
CA GLN A 102 -2.42 -2.30 -21.22
C GLN A 102 -1.40 -3.40 -21.54
N GLU A 103 -0.12 -3.05 -21.66
CA GLU A 103 0.95 -3.96 -22.10
C GLU A 103 1.72 -4.60 -20.94
N MET A 104 1.50 -4.13 -19.71
CA MET A 104 2.20 -4.63 -18.54
C MET A 104 1.55 -5.93 -18.04
N GLU A 105 2.35 -6.96 -17.85
CA GLU A 105 1.89 -8.19 -17.21
C GLU A 105 1.60 -7.90 -15.73
N ILE A 106 0.32 -7.70 -15.41
CA ILE A 106 -0.12 -7.48 -14.04
C ILE A 106 -0.51 -8.81 -13.38
N GLY A 107 -0.15 -8.97 -12.11
CA GLY A 107 -0.57 -10.12 -11.32
C GLY A 107 -2.08 -10.19 -11.08
N THR A 108 -2.51 -10.98 -10.10
CA THR A 108 -3.93 -11.13 -9.78
C THR A 108 -4.63 -9.79 -9.52
N LEU A 109 -5.79 -9.60 -10.15
CA LEU A 109 -6.69 -8.47 -9.90
C LEU A 109 -7.45 -8.59 -8.58
N THR A 110 -7.36 -9.72 -7.88
CA THR A 110 -7.98 -9.92 -6.56
C THR A 110 -6.89 -10.20 -5.53
N PRO A 111 -6.03 -9.21 -5.21
CA PRO A 111 -5.01 -9.40 -4.19
C PRO A 111 -5.67 -9.60 -2.82
N ARG A 112 -5.06 -10.48 -2.02
CA ARG A 112 -5.39 -10.64 -0.61
C ARG A 112 -4.64 -9.57 0.18
N LEU A 113 -5.31 -8.45 0.46
CA LEU A 113 -4.74 -7.31 1.15
C LEU A 113 -4.75 -7.57 2.66
N TYR A 114 -3.64 -7.30 3.35
CA TYR A 114 -3.53 -7.45 4.80
C TYR A 114 -3.23 -6.09 5.40
N LEU A 115 -4.27 -5.41 5.89
CA LEU A 115 -4.21 -4.00 6.29
C LEU A 115 -4.49 -3.85 7.79
N LYS A 116 -4.01 -2.76 8.39
CA LYS A 116 -4.39 -2.40 9.76
C LYS A 116 -5.88 -2.05 9.86
N ASP A 117 -6.52 -2.47 10.94
CA ASP A 117 -7.97 -2.29 11.15
C ASP A 117 -8.38 -0.82 11.27
N ASP A 118 -7.51 0.03 11.82
CA ASP A 118 -7.72 1.48 11.88
C ASP A 118 -7.73 2.09 10.48
N ILE A 119 -6.80 1.70 9.62
CA ILE A 119 -6.77 2.13 8.21
C ILE A 119 -8.01 1.63 7.46
N ILE A 120 -8.41 0.37 7.65
CA ILE A 120 -9.64 -0.17 7.03
C ILE A 120 -10.85 0.70 7.41
N SER A 121 -11.00 1.01 8.70
CA SER A 121 -12.09 1.85 9.22
C SER A 121 -12.09 3.26 8.59
N GLU A 122 -10.92 3.86 8.39
CA GLU A 122 -10.82 5.16 7.71
C GLU A 122 -11.16 5.08 6.21
N LEU A 123 -10.74 4.01 5.53
CA LEU A 123 -11.11 3.79 4.12
C LEU A 123 -12.63 3.58 3.94
N GLU A 124 -13.29 2.96 4.91
CA GLU A 124 -14.76 2.82 4.91
C GLU A 124 -15.46 4.18 4.98
N LYS A 125 -14.91 5.15 5.72
CA LYS A 125 -15.45 6.52 5.74
C LYS A 125 -15.37 7.18 4.36
N TYR A 126 -14.29 6.92 3.60
CA TYR A 126 -14.16 7.41 2.23
C TYR A 126 -15.22 6.83 1.28
N GLN A 127 -15.81 5.67 1.58
CA GLN A 127 -16.92 5.14 0.78
C GLN A 127 -18.16 6.05 0.82
N THR A 128 -18.33 6.81 1.89
CA THR A 128 -19.39 7.83 2.01
C THR A 128 -18.91 9.17 1.47
N LEU A 129 -17.66 9.57 1.77
CA LEU A 129 -17.11 10.86 1.32
C LEU A 129 -17.05 11.00 -0.21
N PHE A 130 -16.70 9.91 -0.91
CA PHE A 130 -16.54 9.93 -2.38
C PHE A 130 -17.87 9.77 -3.14
N LYS A 131 -18.98 9.74 -2.41
CA LYS A 131 -20.32 9.69 -2.97
C LYS A 131 -20.67 11.05 -3.58
N SER A 132 -21.17 11.06 -4.81
CA SER A 132 -21.76 12.28 -5.38
C SER A 132 -23.17 12.53 -4.82
N GLU A 133 -23.64 13.78 -4.85
CA GLU A 133 -24.91 14.19 -4.24
C GLU A 133 -26.12 13.42 -4.80
N ASP A 134 -26.05 12.99 -6.06
CA ASP A 134 -27.07 12.24 -6.79
C ASP A 134 -27.07 10.74 -6.49
N MET A 135 -26.00 10.21 -5.89
CA MET A 135 -25.95 8.79 -5.53
C MET A 135 -26.80 8.52 -4.28
N VAL A 136 -27.35 7.31 -4.18
CA VAL A 136 -28.00 6.83 -2.95
C VAL A 136 -27.07 5.91 -2.17
N ARG A 137 -26.31 5.07 -2.88
CA ARG A 137 -25.40 4.08 -2.29
C ARG A 137 -23.99 4.63 -2.10
N GLN A 138 -23.28 4.11 -1.10
CA GLN A 138 -21.85 4.35 -0.91
C GLN A 138 -21.03 3.76 -2.07
N VAL A 139 -19.87 4.35 -2.34
CA VAL A 139 -18.95 3.82 -3.35
C VAL A 139 -18.29 2.52 -2.84
N ARG A 140 -17.89 1.65 -3.76
CA ARG A 140 -17.22 0.38 -3.40
C ARG A 140 -15.82 0.64 -2.86
N MET A 141 -15.35 -0.19 -1.94
CA MET A 141 -13.98 -0.14 -1.43
C MET A 141 -12.93 -0.24 -2.56
N SER A 142 -13.20 -1.00 -3.62
CA SER A 142 -12.31 -1.05 -4.79
C SER A 142 -12.12 0.31 -5.46
N TYR A 143 -13.15 1.17 -5.47
CA TYR A 143 -13.05 2.54 -5.99
C TYR A 143 -12.30 3.46 -5.03
N VAL A 144 -12.53 3.33 -3.71
CA VAL A 144 -11.76 4.07 -2.70
C VAL A 144 -10.27 3.78 -2.85
N ILE A 145 -9.90 2.49 -2.91
CA ILE A 145 -8.51 2.07 -3.13
C ILE A 145 -8.00 2.60 -4.48
N LYS A 146 -8.81 2.55 -5.55
CA LYS A 146 -8.42 3.09 -6.86
C LYS A 146 -8.01 4.56 -6.77
N LEU A 147 -8.84 5.40 -6.14
CA LEU A 147 -8.57 6.84 -6.03
C LEU A 147 -7.37 7.13 -5.11
N LEU A 148 -7.25 6.37 -4.02
CA LEU A 148 -6.14 6.48 -3.07
C LEU A 148 -4.79 6.15 -3.72
N VAL A 149 -4.73 5.02 -4.42
CA VAL A 149 -3.54 4.57 -5.14
C VAL A 149 -3.20 5.56 -6.24
N PHE A 150 -4.20 6.03 -6.99
CA PHE A 150 -3.98 7.03 -8.04
C PHE A 150 -3.37 8.32 -7.49
N ALA A 151 -3.88 8.82 -6.37
CA ALA A 151 -3.37 10.04 -5.74
C ALA A 151 -1.88 9.91 -5.37
N TYR A 152 -1.50 8.77 -4.79
CA TYR A 152 -0.11 8.52 -4.45
C TYR A 152 0.78 8.27 -5.67
N TYR A 153 0.28 7.53 -6.66
CA TYR A 153 0.93 7.33 -7.95
C TYR A 153 1.21 8.67 -8.63
N LYS A 154 0.21 9.53 -8.72
CA LYS A 154 0.34 10.88 -9.28
C LYS A 154 1.45 11.64 -8.55
N LYS A 155 1.42 11.70 -7.21
CA LYS A 155 2.44 12.39 -6.41
C LYS A 155 3.88 11.94 -6.71
N ILE A 156 4.09 10.68 -7.08
CA ILE A 156 5.43 10.12 -7.33
C ILE A 156 5.85 10.27 -8.79
N PHE A 157 4.93 10.10 -9.73
CA PHE A 157 5.26 9.93 -11.15
C PHE A 157 4.76 11.06 -12.08
N LEU A 158 3.89 11.95 -11.62
CA LEU A 158 3.25 13.01 -12.42
C LEU A 158 3.35 14.39 -11.76
#